data_AF-A0AB39VH27-F1
#
_entry.id   AF-A0AB39VH27-F1
#
_cell.length_a   1.000
_cell.length_b   1.000
_cell.length_c   1.000
_cell.angle_alpha   90.00
_cell.angle_beta   90.00
_cell.angle_gamma   90.00
#
_symmetry.space_group_name_H-M   'P 1'
#
loop_
_entity.id
_entity.type
_entity.pdbx_description
1 polymer ?
#
loop_
_entity_poly.entity_id
_entity_poly.type
_entity_poly.pdbx_seq_one_letter_code
_entity_poly.pdbx_strand_id
1 'polypeptide(L)'
;MKKIILIKFLILSILTFSFTREEKIQNSLQKLGINQEIINETVKADYDARDIVAFQTDEVVIGKILQRFSDILKKDERNYVAAENIITIYESKIGKDYKNYLDLFVKYTPYDFEKTFAKMVYERSYGSQKKYDEYYSQLKEKYKNTPILEMIKIYTTKDKIQRQAQIKKVLNLLKDENVKKELGLSDEDIHSMNLTYTLVEARKYYNTGKIEKAVLEYIKNIGNSNVPDNIRKYNERKETLLFLNILMINEEIKNPALKKENLKKLENTFIAKKIKLETAKDEDYLEKYLEGTEFKKNSKNLEEIFENNNMI
;
A
#
# COMPACT_ATOMS: atom_id res chain seq x y z
N MET A 1 0.57 24.59 3.10
CA MET A 1 0.67 23.47 2.14
C MET A 1 -0.55 22.58 2.32
N LYS A 2 -1.35 22.34 1.28
CA LYS A 2 -2.48 21.40 1.38
C LYS A 2 -1.91 20.02 1.74
N LYS A 3 -2.40 19.37 2.79
CA LYS A 3 -2.02 17.99 3.13
C LYS A 3 -2.51 17.09 2.00
N ILE A 4 -1.61 16.75 1.08
CA ILE A 4 -1.87 15.76 0.03
C ILE A 4 -1.94 14.43 0.77
N ILE A 5 -3.15 13.91 0.97
CA ILE A 5 -3.30 12.52 1.37
C ILE A 5 -2.99 11.74 0.10
N LEU A 6 -1.94 10.93 0.18
CA LEU A 6 -1.26 10.30 -0.93
C LEU A 6 -1.92 8.94 -1.19
N ILE A 7 -2.08 8.58 -2.47
CA ILE A 7 -3.04 7.57 -2.89
C ILE A 7 -2.31 6.57 -3.78
N LYS A 8 -2.18 5.33 -3.30
CA LYS A 8 -2.12 4.20 -4.22
C LYS A 8 -3.54 4.02 -4.74
N PHE A 9 -3.70 3.82 -6.05
CA PHE A 9 -5.03 3.68 -6.60
C PHE A 9 -5.59 2.34 -6.14
N LEU A 10 -6.75 2.41 -5.49
CA LEU A 10 -7.63 1.30 -5.23
C LEU A 10 -7.95 0.57 -6.54
N ILE A 11 -7.09 -0.35 -6.99
CA ILE A 11 -7.47 -1.22 -8.09
C ILE A 11 -8.42 -2.25 -7.50
N LEU A 12 -9.70 -2.15 -7.82
CA LEU A 12 -10.71 -3.15 -7.50
C LEU A 12 -10.97 -3.94 -8.78
N SER A 13 -10.36 -5.11 -8.93
CA SER A 13 -10.66 -5.99 -10.06
C SER A 13 -11.96 -6.76 -9.84
N ILE A 14 -13.09 -6.08 -9.99
CA ILE A 14 -14.39 -6.77 -9.96
C ILE A 14 -14.42 -7.71 -11.17
N LEU A 15 -14.52 -9.03 -10.93
CA LEU A 15 -14.68 -10.13 -11.92
C LEU A 15 -13.41 -10.88 -12.42
N THR A 16 -12.26 -10.85 -11.73
CA THR A 16 -11.14 -11.79 -12.02
C THR A 16 -10.72 -12.60 -10.79
N PHE A 17 -10.58 -13.93 -10.94
CA PHE A 17 -10.07 -14.87 -9.94
C PHE A 17 -8.54 -14.74 -9.72
N SER A 18 -8.02 -13.51 -9.69
CA SER A 18 -6.60 -13.26 -9.45
C SER A 18 -6.38 -12.96 -7.97
N PHE A 19 -5.72 -13.88 -7.27
CA PHE A 19 -5.40 -13.72 -5.85
C PHE A 19 -4.16 -12.85 -5.66
N THR A 20 -3.24 -12.85 -6.62
CA THR A 20 -2.00 -12.06 -6.56
C THR A 20 -2.02 -10.83 -7.47
N ARG A 21 -1.18 -9.84 -7.14
CA ARG A 21 -0.96 -8.65 -7.97
C ARG A 21 -0.51 -9.02 -9.39
N GLU A 22 0.37 -9.99 -9.52
CA GLU A 22 0.86 -10.50 -10.81
C GLU A 22 -0.28 -11.07 -11.66
N GLU A 23 -1.06 -12.00 -11.10
CA GLU A 23 -2.20 -12.62 -11.80
C GLU A 23 -3.21 -11.56 -12.26
N LYS A 24 -3.40 -10.52 -11.47
CA LYS A 24 -4.32 -9.43 -11.79
C LYS A 24 -3.85 -8.63 -12.99
N ILE A 25 -2.57 -8.25 -13.02
CA ILE A 25 -1.95 -7.56 -14.16
C ILE A 25 -1.99 -8.45 -15.41
N GLN A 26 -1.63 -9.72 -15.27
CA GLN A 26 -1.66 -10.69 -16.37
C GLN A 26 -3.07 -10.77 -16.98
N ASN A 27 -4.07 -11.07 -16.16
CA ASN A 27 -5.45 -11.26 -16.62
C ASN A 27 -6.06 -9.99 -17.21
N SER A 28 -5.82 -8.81 -16.61
CA SER A 28 -6.43 -7.57 -17.07
C SER A 28 -5.83 -7.07 -18.38
N LEU A 29 -4.50 -7.11 -18.52
CA LEU A 29 -3.81 -6.66 -19.72
C LEU A 29 -3.98 -7.66 -20.88
N GLN A 30 -4.04 -8.96 -20.59
CA GLN A 30 -4.34 -9.98 -21.62
C GLN A 30 -5.73 -9.77 -22.23
N LYS A 31 -6.74 -9.43 -21.42
CA LYS A 31 -8.09 -9.10 -21.90
C LYS A 31 -8.13 -7.87 -22.80
N LEU A 32 -7.17 -6.95 -22.67
CA LEU A 32 -7.02 -5.79 -23.54
C LEU A 32 -6.27 -6.11 -24.85
N GLY A 33 -5.83 -7.36 -25.04
CA GLY A 33 -5.06 -7.78 -26.21
C GLY A 33 -3.66 -7.16 -26.26
N ILE A 34 -3.06 -6.91 -25.10
CA ILE A 34 -1.66 -6.46 -25.00
C ILE A 34 -0.74 -7.68 -25.18
N ASN A 35 0.40 -7.47 -25.85
CA ASN A 35 1.38 -8.53 -26.10
C ASN A 35 1.95 -9.06 -24.77
N GLN A 36 2.07 -10.39 -24.64
CA GLN A 36 2.58 -11.07 -23.45
C GLN A 36 3.97 -10.58 -23.01
N GLU A 37 4.85 -10.20 -23.95
CA GLU A 37 6.16 -9.65 -23.64
C GLU A 37 6.05 -8.32 -22.85
N ILE A 38 5.14 -7.44 -23.29
CA ILE A 38 4.86 -6.16 -22.61
C ILE A 38 4.20 -6.42 -21.25
N ILE A 39 3.31 -7.41 -21.15
CA ILE A 39 2.68 -7.80 -19.87
C ILE A 39 3.75 -8.28 -18.89
N ASN A 40 4.66 -9.16 -19.31
CA ASN A 40 5.74 -9.67 -18.46
C ASN A 40 6.68 -8.53 -18.00
N GLU A 41 7.00 -7.59 -18.89
CA GLU A 41 7.77 -6.39 -18.54
C GLU A 41 7.06 -5.53 -17.49
N THR A 42 5.73 -5.42 -17.61
CA THR A 42 4.87 -4.69 -16.68
C THR A 42 4.83 -5.33 -15.31
N VAL A 43 4.60 -6.65 -15.23
CA VAL A 43 4.64 -7.41 -13.98
C VAL A 43 5.98 -7.21 -13.28
N LYS A 44 7.09 -7.32 -14.02
CA LYS A 44 8.42 -7.09 -13.45
C LYS A 44 8.60 -5.64 -12.98
N ALA A 45 8.11 -4.66 -13.73
CA ALA A 45 8.21 -3.25 -13.35
C ALA A 45 7.39 -2.93 -12.09
N ASP A 46 6.16 -3.46 -12.02
CA ASP A 46 5.27 -3.34 -10.85
C ASP A 46 5.88 -4.02 -9.62
N TYR A 47 6.43 -5.23 -9.74
CA TYR A 47 7.14 -5.90 -8.65
C TYR A 47 8.41 -5.16 -8.21
N ASP A 48 9.19 -4.59 -9.15
CA ASP A 48 10.40 -3.83 -8.81
C ASP A 48 10.05 -2.50 -8.13
N ALA A 49 8.92 -1.88 -8.49
CA ALA A 49 8.44 -0.64 -7.90
C ALA A 49 7.72 -0.85 -6.55
N ARG A 50 6.84 -1.85 -6.45
CA ARG A 50 6.08 -2.33 -5.28
C ARG A 50 5.86 -1.28 -4.17
N ASP A 51 6.32 -1.56 -2.96
CA ASP A 51 6.34 -0.62 -1.84
C ASP A 51 7.54 0.35 -1.86
N ILE A 52 8.45 0.26 -2.83
CA ILE A 52 9.57 1.21 -3.00
C ILE A 52 9.04 2.62 -3.25
N VAL A 53 8.06 2.77 -4.16
CA VAL A 53 7.48 4.07 -4.51
C VAL A 53 6.93 4.79 -3.28
N ALA A 54 6.42 4.06 -2.29
CA ALA A 54 5.92 4.65 -1.05
C ALA A 54 7.06 5.25 -0.19
N PHE A 55 8.13 4.49 0.03
CA PHE A 55 9.12 4.81 1.06
C PHE A 55 10.38 5.49 0.53
N GLN A 56 10.65 5.44 -0.78
CA GLN A 56 11.84 6.04 -1.40
C GLN A 56 11.69 7.56 -1.52
N THR A 57 12.79 8.29 -1.34
CA THR A 57 12.90 9.74 -1.53
C THR A 57 14.02 10.15 -2.48
N ASP A 58 14.88 9.21 -2.89
CA ASP A 58 15.89 9.45 -3.92
C ASP A 58 15.21 9.67 -5.28
N GLU A 59 15.31 10.90 -5.78
CA GLU A 59 14.75 11.32 -7.06
C GLU A 59 15.32 10.55 -8.26
N VAL A 60 16.57 10.08 -8.19
CA VAL A 60 17.19 9.27 -9.25
C VAL A 60 16.54 7.89 -9.29
N VAL A 61 16.30 7.27 -8.13
CA VAL A 61 15.60 5.99 -8.05
C VAL A 61 14.17 6.12 -8.54
N ILE A 62 13.45 7.15 -8.07
CA ILE A 62 12.07 7.44 -8.50
C ILE A 62 12.01 7.72 -10.00
N GLY A 63 12.95 8.51 -10.54
CA GLY A 63 13.03 8.83 -11.96
C GLY A 63 13.25 7.59 -12.84
N LYS A 64 14.08 6.64 -12.40
CA LYS A 64 14.27 5.37 -13.12
C LYS A 64 12.99 4.52 -13.16
N ILE A 65 12.25 4.45 -12.05
CA ILE A 65 10.97 3.73 -12.00
C ILE A 65 9.96 4.40 -12.94
N LEU A 66 9.84 5.73 -12.88
CA LEU A 66 8.96 6.50 -13.74
C LEU A 66 9.29 6.29 -15.23
N GLN A 67 10.58 6.33 -15.58
CA GLN A 67 11.05 6.12 -16.95
C GLN A 67 10.66 4.74 -17.46
N ARG A 68 10.81 3.70 -16.63
CA ARG A 68 10.43 2.33 -17.01
C ARG A 68 8.95 2.19 -17.34
N PHE A 69 8.07 2.74 -16.51
CA PHE A 69 6.63 2.74 -16.83
C PHE A 69 6.31 3.60 -18.05
N SER A 70 7.02 4.71 -18.25
CA SER A 70 6.87 5.56 -19.44
C SER A 70 7.26 4.81 -20.71
N ASP A 71 8.31 4.00 -20.67
CA ASP A 71 8.75 3.20 -21.82
C ASP A 71 7.79 2.04 -22.12
N ILE A 72 7.17 1.45 -21.10
CA ILE A 72 6.07 0.48 -21.28
C ILE A 72 4.88 1.14 -22.00
N LEU A 73 4.47 2.35 -21.59
CA LEU A 73 3.38 3.07 -22.26
C LEU A 73 3.70 3.46 -23.71
N LYS A 74 4.97 3.70 -24.06
CA LYS A 74 5.37 3.94 -25.45
C LYS A 74 5.23 2.70 -26.32
N LYS A 75 5.40 1.50 -25.74
CA LYS A 75 5.21 0.22 -26.44
C LYS A 75 3.74 -0.09 -26.65
N ASP A 76 2.89 0.19 -25.65
CA ASP A 76 1.44 0.07 -25.76
C ASP A 76 0.72 1.02 -24.79
N GLU A 77 0.07 2.06 -25.33
CA GLU A 77 -0.63 3.06 -24.50
C GLU A 77 -1.84 2.49 -23.75
N ARG A 78 -2.31 1.30 -24.14
CA ARG A 78 -3.42 0.59 -23.47
C ARG A 78 -3.02 0.02 -22.11
N ASN A 79 -1.74 0.06 -21.78
CA ASN A 79 -1.21 -0.45 -20.52
C ASN A 79 -1.59 0.47 -19.34
N TYR A 80 -2.83 0.33 -18.88
CA TYR A 80 -3.37 1.15 -17.80
C TYR A 80 -2.65 0.94 -16.46
N VAL A 81 -1.99 -0.20 -16.24
CA VAL A 81 -1.18 -0.48 -15.03
C VAL A 81 0.08 0.39 -15.00
N ALA A 82 0.72 0.61 -16.15
CA ALA A 82 1.83 1.54 -16.24
C ALA A 82 1.36 2.99 -16.02
N ALA A 83 0.20 3.38 -16.59
CA ALA A 83 -0.40 4.69 -16.35
C ALA A 83 -0.73 4.91 -14.87
N GLU A 84 -1.33 3.91 -14.21
CA GLU A 84 -1.65 3.93 -12.78
C GLU A 84 -0.40 4.15 -11.92
N ASN A 85 0.66 3.36 -12.12
CA ASN A 85 1.91 3.51 -11.36
C ASN A 85 2.54 4.90 -11.55
N ILE A 86 2.48 5.44 -12.77
CA ILE A 86 2.95 6.80 -13.07
C ILE A 86 2.12 7.82 -12.28
N ILE A 87 0.79 7.71 -12.30
CA ILE A 87 -0.08 8.62 -11.55
C ILE A 87 0.28 8.58 -10.06
N THR A 88 0.42 7.39 -9.47
CA THR A 88 0.82 7.23 -8.07
C THR A 88 2.14 7.94 -7.78
N ILE A 89 3.16 7.80 -8.64
CA ILE A 89 4.46 8.47 -8.45
C ILE A 89 4.31 10.00 -8.53
N TYR A 90 3.56 10.52 -9.51
CA TYR A 90 3.36 11.96 -9.65
C TYR A 90 2.64 12.56 -8.46
N GLU A 91 1.60 11.89 -7.98
CA GLU A 91 0.84 12.32 -6.82
C GLU A 91 1.69 12.30 -5.54
N SER A 92 2.51 11.26 -5.39
CA SER A 92 3.22 11.00 -4.15
C SER A 92 4.56 11.72 -4.01
N LYS A 93 5.29 11.93 -5.11
CA LYS A 93 6.70 12.36 -5.06
C LYS A 93 6.99 13.63 -5.85
N ILE A 94 6.27 13.89 -6.93
CA ILE A 94 6.65 14.94 -7.89
C ILE A 94 5.75 16.18 -7.78
N GLY A 95 4.48 16.02 -7.42
CA GLY A 95 3.55 17.13 -7.22
C GLY A 95 3.25 17.91 -8.51
N LYS A 96 2.88 17.22 -9.59
CA LYS A 96 2.46 17.82 -10.87
C LYS A 96 1.11 17.27 -11.33
N ASP A 97 0.42 18.06 -12.15
CA ASP A 97 -0.78 17.62 -12.87
C ASP A 97 -0.43 16.40 -13.75
N TYR A 98 -1.02 15.25 -13.40
CA TYR A 98 -0.86 13.97 -14.09
C TYR A 98 -2.03 13.64 -15.02
N LYS A 99 -2.85 14.62 -15.40
CA LYS A 99 -4.10 14.44 -16.15
C LYS A 99 -3.96 13.59 -17.42
N ASN A 100 -2.86 13.72 -18.16
CA ASN A 100 -2.65 12.90 -19.36
C ASN A 100 -2.60 11.40 -19.05
N TYR A 101 -1.94 11.01 -17.97
CA TYR A 101 -1.88 9.62 -17.51
C TYR A 101 -3.22 9.17 -16.91
N LEU A 102 -3.92 10.07 -16.21
CA LEU A 102 -5.28 9.81 -15.74
C LEU A 102 -6.25 9.54 -16.91
N ASP A 103 -6.16 10.33 -17.99
CA ASP A 103 -7.01 10.18 -19.17
C ASP A 103 -6.73 8.82 -19.85
N LEU A 104 -5.47 8.38 -19.93
CA LEU A 104 -5.09 7.03 -20.38
C LEU A 104 -5.64 5.94 -19.46
N PHE A 105 -5.45 6.08 -18.15
CA PHE A 105 -5.94 5.13 -17.15
C PHE A 105 -7.47 4.96 -17.26
N VAL A 106 -8.22 6.07 -17.28
CA VAL A 106 -9.69 6.07 -17.41
C VAL A 106 -10.15 5.45 -18.73
N LYS A 107 -9.42 5.69 -19.83
CA LYS A 107 -9.74 5.15 -21.15
C LYS A 107 -9.62 3.63 -21.18
N TYR A 108 -8.61 3.07 -20.52
CA TYR A 108 -8.22 1.67 -20.69
C TYR A 108 -8.46 0.75 -19.50
N THR A 109 -8.61 1.27 -18.27
CA THR A 109 -8.99 0.42 -17.14
C THR A 109 -10.35 -0.23 -17.42
N PRO A 110 -10.50 -1.56 -17.25
CA PRO A 110 -11.78 -2.23 -17.45
C PRO A 110 -12.75 -2.01 -16.29
N TYR A 111 -12.32 -1.33 -15.21
CA TYR A 111 -13.06 -1.27 -13.97
C TYR A 111 -13.77 0.08 -13.79
N ASP A 112 -15.10 0.08 -13.90
CA ASP A 112 -15.91 1.30 -13.79
C ASP A 112 -15.75 2.03 -12.46
N PHE A 113 -15.62 1.28 -11.37
CA PHE A 113 -15.34 1.85 -10.05
C PHE A 113 -14.10 2.74 -10.11
N GLU A 114 -13.01 2.21 -10.66
CA GLU A 114 -11.70 2.87 -10.69
C GLU A 114 -11.71 4.12 -11.55
N LYS A 115 -12.45 4.10 -12.67
CA LYS A 115 -12.60 5.30 -13.51
C LYS A 115 -13.17 6.47 -12.72
N THR A 116 -14.26 6.23 -11.99
CA THR A 116 -14.94 7.28 -11.23
C THR A 116 -14.15 7.65 -9.98
N PHE A 117 -13.57 6.67 -9.29
CA PHE A 117 -12.73 6.89 -8.12
C PHE A 117 -11.48 7.71 -8.47
N ALA A 118 -10.80 7.38 -9.57
CA ALA A 118 -9.61 8.11 -10.01
C ALA A 118 -9.91 9.57 -10.37
N LYS A 119 -11.06 9.83 -11.01
CA LYS A 119 -11.53 11.20 -11.26
C LYS A 119 -11.87 11.94 -9.97
N MET A 120 -12.54 11.28 -9.02
CA MET A 120 -12.81 11.84 -7.69
C MET A 120 -11.50 12.24 -7.00
N VAL A 121 -10.52 11.34 -6.98
CA VAL A 121 -9.18 11.57 -6.42
C VAL A 121 -8.52 12.79 -7.05
N TYR A 122 -8.47 12.84 -8.38
CA TYR A 122 -7.86 13.95 -9.11
C TYR A 122 -8.51 15.30 -8.79
N GLU A 123 -9.85 15.36 -8.78
CA GLU A 123 -10.58 16.60 -8.50
C GLU A 123 -10.37 17.09 -7.06
N ARG A 124 -10.13 16.19 -6.09
CA ARG A 124 -9.76 16.55 -4.71
C ARG A 124 -8.41 17.28 -4.66
N SER A 125 -7.44 16.83 -5.46
CA SER A 125 -6.05 17.28 -5.39
C SER A 125 -5.81 18.51 -6.27
N TYR A 126 -6.30 18.49 -7.51
CA TYR A 126 -5.97 19.46 -8.55
C TYR A 126 -7.19 20.17 -9.16
N GLY A 127 -8.39 19.64 -8.95
CA GLY A 127 -9.60 20.14 -9.57
C GLY A 127 -10.51 20.93 -8.62
N SER A 128 -11.82 20.74 -8.78
CA SER A 128 -12.85 21.49 -8.05
C SER A 128 -13.60 20.63 -7.03
N GLN A 129 -13.89 21.22 -5.86
CA GLN A 129 -14.71 20.58 -4.83
C GLN A 129 -16.08 20.13 -5.37
N LYS A 130 -16.68 20.91 -6.27
CA LYS A 130 -17.97 20.57 -6.89
C LYS A 130 -17.91 19.24 -7.65
N LYS A 131 -16.92 19.07 -8.53
CA LYS A 131 -16.75 17.81 -9.29
C LYS A 131 -16.36 16.63 -8.39
N TYR A 132 -15.54 16.89 -7.37
CA TYR A 132 -15.26 15.88 -6.34
C TYR A 132 -16.57 15.38 -5.69
N ASP A 133 -17.45 16.29 -5.26
CA ASP A 133 -18.72 15.94 -4.60
C ASP A 133 -19.67 15.22 -5.55
N GLU A 134 -19.68 15.58 -6.83
CA GLU A 134 -20.42 14.89 -7.90
C GLU A 134 -19.96 13.43 -8.05
N TYR A 135 -18.65 13.18 -8.21
CA TYR A 135 -18.12 11.82 -8.32
C TYR A 135 -18.30 11.01 -7.04
N TYR A 136 -18.11 11.62 -5.86
CA TYR A 136 -18.36 10.96 -4.59
C TYR A 136 -19.82 10.53 -4.44
N SER A 137 -20.76 11.38 -4.83
CA SER A 137 -22.20 11.06 -4.80
C SER A 137 -22.55 9.93 -5.74
N GLN A 138 -21.98 9.91 -6.96
CA GLN A 138 -22.16 8.81 -7.91
C GLN A 138 -21.66 7.47 -7.34
N LEU A 139 -20.46 7.46 -6.75
CA LEU A 139 -19.90 6.28 -6.11
C LEU A 139 -20.75 5.81 -4.92
N LYS A 140 -21.17 6.74 -4.06
CA LYS A 140 -21.98 6.43 -2.89
C LYS A 140 -23.32 5.79 -3.25
N GLU A 141 -23.98 6.29 -4.28
CA GLU A 141 -25.26 5.74 -4.74
C GLU A 141 -25.08 4.39 -5.43
N LYS A 142 -24.13 4.29 -6.37
CA LYS A 142 -23.87 3.05 -7.13
C LYS A 142 -23.46 1.89 -6.23
N TYR A 143 -22.65 2.15 -5.21
CA TYR A 143 -22.08 1.13 -4.32
C TYR A 143 -22.77 1.08 -2.95
N LYS A 144 -23.99 1.63 -2.84
CA LYS A 144 -24.78 1.59 -1.61
C LYS A 144 -24.95 0.14 -1.15
N ASN A 145 -24.73 -0.09 0.14
CA ASN A 145 -24.82 -1.41 0.79
C ASN A 145 -23.82 -2.46 0.29
N THR A 146 -22.74 -2.07 -0.39
CA THR A 146 -21.64 -2.97 -0.78
C THR A 146 -20.39 -2.75 0.08
N PRO A 147 -19.49 -3.74 0.22
CA PRO A 147 -18.16 -3.55 0.79
C PRO A 147 -17.34 -2.45 0.09
N ILE A 148 -17.61 -2.17 -1.19
CA ILE A 148 -16.92 -1.09 -1.95
C ILE A 148 -17.15 0.28 -1.30
N LEU A 149 -18.36 0.54 -0.78
CA LEU A 149 -18.62 1.78 -0.04
C LEU A 149 -17.79 1.88 1.24
N GLU A 150 -17.52 0.75 1.89
CA GLU A 150 -16.68 0.71 3.08
C GLU A 150 -15.21 1.04 2.75
N MET A 151 -14.74 0.68 1.55
CA MET A 151 -13.44 1.15 1.02
C MET A 151 -13.43 2.65 0.74
N ILE A 152 -14.46 3.16 0.06
CA ILE A 152 -14.60 4.59 -0.24
C ILE A 152 -14.60 5.42 1.06
N LYS A 153 -15.21 4.91 2.14
CA LYS A 153 -15.22 5.58 3.45
C LYS A 153 -13.83 5.69 4.07
N ILE A 154 -12.91 4.74 3.84
CA ILE A 154 -11.53 4.87 4.34
C ILE A 154 -10.89 6.12 3.74
N TYR A 155 -11.09 6.32 2.44
CA TYR A 155 -10.55 7.43 1.68
C TYR A 155 -11.12 8.81 2.07
N THR A 156 -12.43 8.86 2.29
CA THR A 156 -13.15 10.13 2.53
C THR A 156 -13.18 10.54 4.00
N THR A 157 -12.97 9.60 4.93
CA THR A 157 -12.94 9.89 6.37
C THR A 157 -11.70 10.69 6.75
N LYS A 158 -11.90 11.94 7.19
CA LYS A 158 -10.81 12.83 7.61
C LYS A 158 -10.27 12.51 9.01
N ASP A 159 -11.14 12.11 9.93
CA ASP A 159 -10.75 11.78 11.29
C ASP A 159 -9.96 10.47 11.35
N LYS A 160 -8.76 10.51 11.92
CA LYS A 160 -7.86 9.35 11.95
C LYS A 160 -8.44 8.17 12.73
N ILE A 161 -9.11 8.43 13.84
CA ILE A 161 -9.67 7.39 14.71
C ILE A 161 -10.82 6.67 14.00
N GLN A 162 -11.72 7.43 13.36
CA GLN A 162 -12.80 6.89 12.55
C GLN A 162 -12.27 6.14 11.33
N ARG A 163 -11.25 6.66 10.65
CA ARG A 163 -10.61 5.98 9.51
C ARG A 163 -10.00 4.65 9.95
N GLN A 164 -9.32 4.62 11.09
CA GLN A 164 -8.72 3.41 11.63
C GLN A 164 -9.79 2.35 12.01
N ALA A 165 -10.91 2.79 12.59
CA ALA A 165 -12.05 1.91 12.83
C ALA A 165 -12.65 1.37 11.52
N GLN A 166 -12.68 2.20 10.47
CA GLN A 166 -13.14 1.83 9.14
C GLN A 166 -12.20 0.80 8.47
N ILE A 167 -10.88 0.98 8.57
CA ILE A 167 -9.88 0.00 8.10
C ILE A 167 -10.08 -1.34 8.83
N LYS A 168 -10.26 -1.32 10.15
CA LYS A 168 -10.55 -2.54 10.93
C LYS A 168 -11.82 -3.24 10.46
N LYS A 169 -12.87 -2.48 10.17
CA LYS A 169 -14.13 -3.02 9.64
C LYS A 169 -13.90 -3.72 8.31
N VAL A 170 -13.22 -3.06 7.37
CA VAL A 170 -12.87 -3.63 6.07
C VAL A 170 -12.00 -4.90 6.20
N LEU A 171 -10.95 -4.88 7.02
CA LEU A 171 -10.11 -6.06 7.27
C LEU A 171 -10.91 -7.25 7.82
N ASN A 172 -11.94 -7.00 8.62
CA ASN A 172 -12.83 -8.07 9.09
C ASN A 172 -13.77 -8.59 7.98
N LEU A 173 -14.28 -7.70 7.12
CA LEU A 173 -15.09 -8.09 5.96
C LEU A 173 -14.28 -8.95 4.97
N LEU A 174 -13.01 -8.61 4.76
CA LEU A 174 -12.07 -9.35 3.91
C LEU A 174 -11.69 -10.74 4.42
N LYS A 175 -12.19 -11.18 5.59
CA LYS A 175 -12.09 -12.58 6.00
C LYS A 175 -13.02 -13.49 5.18
N ASP A 176 -14.04 -12.91 4.54
CA ASP A 176 -14.90 -13.60 3.60
C ASP A 176 -14.30 -13.51 2.19
N GLU A 177 -13.99 -14.67 1.59
CA GLU A 177 -13.46 -14.78 0.23
C GLU A 177 -14.40 -14.19 -0.83
N ASN A 178 -15.71 -14.19 -0.61
CA ASN A 178 -16.65 -13.55 -1.54
C ASN A 178 -16.51 -12.03 -1.51
N VAL A 179 -16.29 -11.45 -0.32
CA VAL A 179 -16.03 -10.01 -0.19
C VAL A 179 -14.68 -9.65 -0.81
N LYS A 180 -13.65 -10.47 -0.61
CA LYS A 180 -12.35 -10.27 -1.29
C LYS A 180 -12.53 -10.22 -2.81
N LYS A 181 -13.29 -11.15 -3.38
CA LYS A 181 -13.59 -11.20 -4.83
C LYS A 181 -14.42 -10.01 -5.30
N GLU A 182 -15.42 -9.59 -4.52
CA GLU A 182 -16.23 -8.42 -4.85
C GLU A 182 -15.39 -7.15 -4.87
N LEU A 183 -14.46 -7.02 -3.92
CA LEU A 183 -13.51 -5.93 -3.88
C LEU A 183 -12.40 -6.10 -4.92
N GLY A 184 -12.04 -7.31 -5.33
CA GLY A 184 -10.95 -7.53 -6.29
C GLY A 184 -9.60 -6.97 -5.80
N LEU A 185 -9.35 -7.01 -4.49
CA LEU A 185 -8.06 -6.67 -3.90
C LEU A 185 -7.12 -7.88 -4.01
N SER A 186 -5.85 -7.62 -4.30
CA SER A 186 -4.83 -8.68 -4.23
C SER A 186 -4.49 -9.02 -2.79
N ASP A 187 -3.98 -10.22 -2.53
CA ASP A 187 -3.48 -10.60 -1.20
C ASP A 187 -2.34 -9.67 -0.75
N GLU A 188 -1.55 -9.13 -1.69
CA GLU A 188 -0.55 -8.09 -1.44
C GLU A 188 -1.17 -6.78 -0.92
N ASP A 189 -2.29 -6.34 -1.49
CA ASP A 189 -3.01 -5.13 -1.05
C ASP A 189 -3.63 -5.33 0.35
N ILE A 190 -4.20 -6.51 0.60
CA ILE A 190 -4.81 -6.87 1.90
C ILE A 190 -3.73 -6.92 2.99
N HIS A 191 -2.60 -7.58 2.71
CA HIS A 191 -1.47 -7.64 3.63
C HIS A 191 -0.90 -6.25 3.90
N SER A 192 -0.74 -5.44 2.85
CA SER A 192 -0.34 -4.04 2.99
C SER A 192 -1.29 -3.28 3.94
N MET A 193 -2.60 -3.37 3.73
CA MET A 193 -3.57 -2.70 4.60
C MET A 193 -3.47 -3.17 6.07
N ASN A 194 -3.24 -4.47 6.30
CA ASN A 194 -3.04 -5.02 7.64
C ASN A 194 -1.75 -4.50 8.31
N LEU A 195 -0.67 -4.32 7.54
CA LEU A 195 0.57 -3.68 8.02
C LEU A 195 0.32 -2.23 8.45
N THR A 196 -0.47 -1.46 7.69
CA THR A 196 -0.86 -0.08 8.06
C THR A 196 -1.66 -0.07 9.36
N TYR A 197 -2.71 -0.89 9.41
CA TYR A 197 -3.58 -0.99 10.57
C TYR A 197 -2.77 -1.30 11.84
N THR A 198 -1.88 -2.28 11.74
CA THR A 198 -1.03 -2.72 12.85
C THR A 198 -0.09 -1.62 13.32
N LEU A 199 0.56 -0.89 12.41
CA LEU A 199 1.45 0.21 12.81
C LEU A 199 0.68 1.29 13.58
N VAL A 200 -0.49 1.71 13.06
CA VAL A 200 -1.29 2.78 13.66
C VAL A 200 -1.80 2.36 15.05
N GLU A 201 -2.29 1.13 15.23
CA GLU A 201 -2.69 0.65 16.57
C GLU A 201 -1.49 0.52 17.51
N ALA A 202 -0.35 0.00 17.04
CA ALA A 202 0.85 -0.11 17.87
C ALA A 202 1.34 1.27 18.33
N ARG A 203 1.38 2.26 17.43
CA ARG A 203 1.76 3.63 17.75
C ARG A 203 0.78 4.30 18.70
N LYS A 204 -0.53 4.08 18.54
CA LYS A 204 -1.55 4.54 19.48
C LYS A 204 -1.33 3.95 20.88
N TYR A 205 -1.00 2.66 21.00
CA TYR A 205 -0.68 2.07 22.30
C TYR A 205 0.60 2.65 22.89
N TYR A 206 1.65 2.80 22.09
CA TYR A 206 2.91 3.43 22.49
C TYR A 206 2.69 4.86 23.00
N ASN A 207 2.01 5.71 22.23
CA ASN A 207 1.73 7.11 22.57
C ASN A 207 0.84 7.27 23.81
N THR A 208 0.07 6.25 24.18
CA THR A 208 -0.76 6.23 25.38
C THR A 208 -0.10 5.53 26.57
N GLY A 209 1.21 5.25 26.48
CA GLY A 209 2.00 4.60 27.54
C GLY A 209 1.72 3.11 27.74
N LYS A 210 0.94 2.48 26.85
CA LYS A 210 0.57 1.05 26.89
C LYS A 210 1.56 0.24 26.04
N ILE A 211 2.85 0.41 26.30
CA ILE A 211 3.96 -0.09 25.46
C ILE A 211 3.86 -1.61 25.25
N GLU A 212 3.49 -2.38 26.28
CA GLU A 212 3.32 -3.83 26.18
C GLU A 212 2.23 -4.22 25.17
N LYS A 213 1.15 -3.43 25.08
CA LYS A 213 0.07 -3.67 24.11
C LYS A 213 0.50 -3.40 22.68
N ALA A 214 1.41 -2.46 22.45
CA ALA A 214 1.92 -2.14 21.13
C ALA A 214 2.65 -3.34 20.50
N VAL A 215 3.52 -4.01 21.27
CA VAL A 215 4.25 -5.22 20.80
C VAL A 215 3.29 -6.39 20.58
N LEU A 216 2.32 -6.57 21.48
CA LEU A 216 1.29 -7.61 21.35
C LEU A 216 0.44 -7.44 20.09
N GLU A 217 0.12 -6.20 19.70
CA GLU A 217 -0.64 -5.92 18.48
C GLU A 217 0.11 -6.42 17.23
N TYR A 218 1.42 -6.21 17.15
CA TYR A 218 2.24 -6.73 16.06
C TYR A 218 2.32 -8.25 16.06
N ILE A 219 2.60 -8.87 17.21
CA ILE A 219 2.69 -10.34 17.31
C ILE A 219 1.39 -10.99 16.85
N LYS A 220 0.24 -10.44 17.28
CA LYS A 220 -1.08 -10.99 16.95
C LYS A 220 -1.42 -10.87 15.46
N ASN A 221 -1.20 -9.69 14.86
CA ASN A 221 -1.67 -9.42 13.51
C ASN A 221 -0.66 -9.79 12.41
N ILE A 222 0.64 -9.77 12.71
CA ILE A 222 1.72 -9.95 11.73
C ILE A 222 2.63 -11.12 12.08
N GLY A 223 3.09 -11.20 13.33
CA GLY A 223 4.04 -12.22 13.76
C GLY A 223 3.49 -13.65 13.65
N ASN A 224 2.22 -13.83 13.98
CA ASN A 224 1.52 -15.12 13.94
C ASN A 224 0.68 -15.32 12.66
N SER A 225 0.81 -14.47 11.64
CA SER A 225 -0.02 -14.57 10.45
C SER A 225 0.52 -15.61 9.45
N ASN A 226 -0.38 -16.36 8.82
CA ASN A 226 -0.05 -17.37 7.80
C ASN A 226 0.10 -16.76 6.39
N VAL A 227 0.57 -15.51 6.29
CA VAL A 227 0.75 -14.81 5.01
C VAL A 227 1.93 -15.46 4.25
N PRO A 228 1.73 -15.90 2.99
CA PRO A 228 2.78 -16.51 2.17
C PRO A 228 3.98 -15.59 1.92
N ASP A 229 5.17 -16.19 1.75
CA ASP A 229 6.42 -15.45 1.57
C ASP A 229 6.45 -14.53 0.34
N ASN A 230 5.80 -14.91 -0.77
CA ASN A 230 5.71 -14.05 -1.96
C ASN A 230 4.93 -12.76 -1.69
N ILE A 231 3.84 -12.85 -0.91
CA ILE A 231 3.03 -11.70 -0.49
C ILE A 231 3.81 -10.79 0.45
N ARG A 232 4.61 -11.38 1.36
CA ARG A 232 5.50 -10.63 2.26
C ARG A 232 6.62 -9.94 1.49
N LYS A 233 7.22 -10.60 0.49
CA LYS A 233 8.27 -10.02 -0.37
C LYS A 233 7.80 -8.79 -1.14
N TYR A 234 6.55 -8.78 -1.59
CA TYR A 234 5.96 -7.60 -2.24
C TYR A 234 5.83 -6.39 -1.29
N ASN A 235 5.64 -6.63 0.01
CA ASN A 235 5.46 -5.61 1.05
C ASN A 235 6.67 -5.51 2.00
N GLU A 236 7.84 -5.95 1.55
CA GLU A 236 8.97 -6.24 2.42
C GLU A 236 9.54 -5.01 3.10
N ARG A 237 9.62 -3.88 2.40
CA ARG A 237 10.17 -2.65 2.97
C ARG A 237 9.22 -2.13 4.04
N LYS A 238 7.91 -2.18 3.79
CA LYS A 238 6.90 -1.84 4.79
C LYS A 238 6.97 -2.74 6.02
N GLU A 239 7.10 -4.05 5.81
CA GLU A 239 7.18 -5.03 6.91
C GLU A 239 8.47 -4.85 7.72
N THR A 240 9.59 -4.53 7.06
CA THR A 240 10.87 -4.15 7.69
C THR A 240 10.69 -2.94 8.59
N LEU A 241 10.10 -1.86 8.08
CA LEU A 241 9.91 -0.62 8.83
C LEU A 241 9.01 -0.81 10.06
N LEU A 242 7.92 -1.56 9.91
CA LEU A 242 7.04 -1.92 11.03
C LEU A 242 7.81 -2.76 12.06
N PHE A 243 8.55 -3.77 11.64
CA PHE A 243 9.30 -4.64 12.54
C PHE A 243 10.36 -3.88 13.34
N LEU A 244 11.16 -3.03 12.68
CA LEU A 244 12.14 -2.18 13.35
C LEU A 244 11.47 -1.23 14.35
N ASN A 245 10.28 -0.72 14.04
CA ASN A 245 9.51 0.09 14.97
C ASN A 245 9.12 -0.68 16.24
N ILE A 246 8.65 -1.91 16.07
CA ILE A 246 8.22 -2.77 17.17
C ILE A 246 9.41 -3.23 18.02
N LEU A 247 10.58 -3.47 17.42
CA LEU A 247 11.81 -3.73 18.15
C LEU A 247 12.19 -2.56 19.07
N MET A 248 12.17 -1.33 18.55
CA MET A 248 12.44 -0.14 19.38
C MET A 248 11.44 -0.01 20.54
N ILE A 249 10.15 -0.21 20.27
CA ILE A 249 9.09 -0.18 21.30
C ILE A 249 9.33 -1.28 22.36
N ASN A 250 9.72 -2.49 21.95
CA ASN A 250 10.01 -3.58 22.88
C ASN A 250 11.18 -3.25 23.81
N GLU A 251 12.17 -2.51 23.33
CA GLU A 251 13.30 -2.07 24.16
C GLU A 251 12.91 -1.09 25.27
N GLU A 252 11.80 -0.37 25.11
CA GLU A 252 11.28 0.54 26.14
C GLU A 252 10.43 -0.17 27.21
N ILE A 253 10.13 -1.46 27.05
CA ILE A 253 9.39 -2.23 28.07
C ILE A 253 10.23 -2.38 29.33
N LYS A 254 9.69 -1.89 30.46
CA LYS A 254 10.34 -1.92 31.77
C LYS A 254 10.49 -3.32 32.35
N ASN A 255 9.55 -4.22 32.07
CA ASN A 255 9.58 -5.61 32.55
C ASN A 255 10.59 -6.44 31.73
N PRO A 256 11.75 -6.86 32.30
CA PRO A 256 12.79 -7.55 31.54
C PRO A 256 12.37 -8.95 31.08
N ALA A 257 11.54 -9.65 31.87
CA ALA A 257 11.07 -10.99 31.51
C ALA A 257 10.14 -10.93 30.28
N LEU A 258 9.20 -9.99 30.28
CA LEU A 258 8.31 -9.77 29.14
C LEU A 258 9.07 -9.32 27.90
N LYS A 259 10.02 -8.39 28.04
CA LYS A 259 10.89 -7.95 26.93
C LYS A 259 11.58 -9.14 26.26
N LYS A 260 12.16 -10.04 27.07
CA LYS A 260 12.84 -11.25 26.58
C LYS A 260 11.88 -12.25 25.92
N GLU A 261 10.68 -12.41 26.47
CA GLU A 261 9.65 -13.27 25.89
C GLU A 261 9.19 -12.74 24.53
N ASN A 262 8.92 -11.44 24.44
CA ASN A 262 8.55 -10.79 23.19
C ASN A 262 9.66 -10.91 22.15
N LEU A 263 10.93 -10.69 22.53
CA LEU A 263 12.06 -10.79 21.60
C LEU A 263 12.13 -12.18 20.95
N LYS A 264 11.94 -13.26 21.71
CA LYS A 264 11.88 -14.63 21.15
C LYS A 264 10.77 -14.79 20.10
N LYS A 265 9.61 -14.15 20.31
CA LYS A 265 8.50 -14.18 19.34
C LYS A 265 8.86 -13.37 18.09
N LEU A 266 9.46 -12.19 18.26
CA LEU A 266 9.89 -11.32 17.19
C LEU A 266 10.99 -11.95 16.31
N GLU A 267 11.98 -12.61 16.91
CA GLU A 267 13.07 -13.31 16.21
C GLU A 267 12.60 -14.45 15.29
N ASN A 268 11.41 -15.02 15.58
CA ASN A 268 10.84 -16.11 14.80
C ASN A 268 10.05 -15.64 13.56
N THR A 269 9.84 -14.33 13.40
CA THR A 269 9.10 -13.75 12.28
C THR A 269 9.85 -13.86 10.95
N PHE A 270 9.11 -13.82 9.84
CA PHE A 270 9.67 -13.83 8.48
C PHE A 270 10.77 -12.78 8.32
N ILE A 271 10.46 -11.53 8.71
CA ILE A 271 11.37 -10.41 8.47
C ILE A 271 12.61 -10.47 9.37
N ALA A 272 12.49 -10.93 10.62
CA ALA A 272 13.64 -11.14 11.49
C ALA A 272 14.62 -12.17 10.91
N LYS A 273 14.11 -13.30 10.42
CA LYS A 273 14.90 -14.34 9.76
C LYS A 273 15.60 -13.80 8.52
N LYS A 274 14.89 -13.01 7.71
CA LYS A 274 15.46 -12.38 6.51
C LYS A 274 16.58 -11.39 6.87
N ILE A 275 16.33 -10.45 7.78
CA ILE A 275 17.33 -9.47 8.20
C ILE A 275 18.59 -10.18 8.71
N LYS A 276 18.42 -11.19 9.57
CA LYS A 276 19.54 -12.00 10.07
C LYS A 276 20.33 -12.66 8.94
N LEU A 277 19.64 -13.24 7.96
CA LEU A 277 20.29 -13.89 6.82
C LEU A 277 21.05 -12.90 5.94
N GLU A 278 20.48 -11.75 5.63
CA GLU A 278 21.12 -10.77 4.75
C GLU A 278 22.25 -10.01 5.45
N THR A 279 22.09 -9.66 6.73
CA THR A 279 23.16 -9.06 7.54
C THR A 279 24.35 -10.00 7.73
N ALA A 280 24.14 -11.32 7.73
CA ALA A 280 25.23 -12.28 7.76
C ALA A 280 26.04 -12.33 6.45
N LYS A 281 25.48 -11.85 5.34
CA LYS A 281 26.17 -11.74 4.04
C LYS A 281 26.82 -10.37 3.84
N ASP A 282 26.18 -9.32 4.36
CA ASP A 282 26.60 -7.93 4.25
C ASP A 282 26.22 -7.19 5.54
N GLU A 283 27.19 -6.87 6.38
CA GLU A 283 26.94 -6.22 7.68
C GLU A 283 26.21 -4.87 7.53
N ASP A 284 26.41 -4.18 6.41
CA ASP A 284 25.78 -2.89 6.09
C ASP A 284 24.42 -3.06 5.39
N TYR A 285 23.90 -4.29 5.24
CA TYR A 285 22.68 -4.59 4.48
C TYR A 285 21.52 -3.68 4.86
N LEU A 286 21.22 -3.53 6.15
CA LEU A 286 20.09 -2.72 6.62
C LEU A 286 20.29 -1.24 6.28
N GLU A 287 21.53 -0.75 6.37
CA GLU A 287 21.84 0.64 6.06
C GLU A 287 21.61 0.94 4.57
N LYS A 288 22.11 0.06 3.70
CA LYS A 288 21.93 0.13 2.24
C LYS A 288 20.47 -0.05 1.84
N TYR A 289 19.78 -1.02 2.45
CA TYR A 289 18.38 -1.34 2.14
C TYR A 289 17.41 -0.21 2.49
N LEU A 290 17.72 0.52 3.55
CA LEU A 290 16.95 1.68 4.03
C LEU A 290 17.51 3.01 3.52
N GLU A 291 18.54 3.00 2.69
CA GLU A 291 19.08 4.20 2.07
C GLU A 291 18.01 4.89 1.19
N GLY A 292 17.98 6.22 1.27
CA GLY A 292 16.98 7.02 0.59
C GLY A 292 15.55 6.88 1.16
N THR A 293 15.33 6.07 2.21
CA THR A 293 14.01 5.99 2.84
C THR A 293 13.77 7.11 3.86
N GLU A 294 12.51 7.53 4.00
CA GLU A 294 12.12 8.52 5.03
C GLU A 294 12.40 8.07 6.46
N PHE A 295 12.65 6.77 6.70
CA PHE A 295 13.02 6.23 8.01
C PHE A 295 14.33 6.81 8.56
N LYS A 296 15.36 6.99 7.70
CA LYS A 296 16.63 7.64 8.09
C LYS A 296 16.42 9.10 8.55
N LYS A 297 15.35 9.76 8.11
CA LYS A 297 15.11 11.19 8.35
C LYS A 297 14.05 11.48 9.44
N ASN A 298 13.02 10.63 9.63
CA ASN A 298 11.91 10.94 10.54
C ASN A 298 11.20 9.70 11.13
N SER A 299 11.84 8.99 12.08
CA SER A 299 11.18 7.90 12.84
C SER A 299 9.91 8.35 13.59
N LYS A 300 9.78 9.66 13.87
CA LYS A 300 8.60 10.29 14.49
C LYS A 300 7.38 10.39 13.56
N ASN A 301 7.55 10.36 12.24
CA ASN A 301 6.45 10.52 11.28
C ASN A 301 6.03 9.21 10.60
N LEU A 302 6.52 8.05 11.03
CA LEU A 302 6.21 6.76 10.40
C LEU A 302 4.71 6.45 10.26
N GLU A 303 3.89 6.91 11.22
CA GLU A 303 2.43 6.82 11.13
C GLU A 303 1.92 7.60 9.92
N GLU A 304 2.34 8.86 9.77
CA GLU A 304 1.97 9.70 8.64
C GLU A 304 2.51 9.13 7.32
N ILE A 305 3.70 8.54 7.31
CA ILE A 305 4.27 7.88 6.13
C ILE A 305 3.41 6.68 5.74
N PHE A 306 3.04 5.81 6.68
CA PHE A 306 2.18 4.67 6.36
C PHE A 306 0.77 5.11 6.01
N GLU A 307 0.18 6.08 6.70
CA GLU A 307 -1.17 6.58 6.40
C GLU A 307 -1.24 7.29 5.05
N ASN A 308 -0.25 8.12 4.74
CA ASN A 308 -0.15 8.82 3.46
C ASN A 308 0.20 7.83 2.34
N ASN A 309 0.99 6.79 2.57
CA ASN A 309 1.31 5.81 1.54
C ASN A 309 0.33 4.63 1.44
N ASN A 310 -0.78 4.63 2.19
CA ASN A 310 -1.76 3.54 2.20
C ASN A 310 -3.21 4.00 2.24
N MET A 311 -3.55 5.00 1.43
CA MET A 311 -4.91 4.98 0.93
C MET A 311 -4.92 3.97 -0.21
N ILE A 312 -5.65 2.88 0.06
CA ILE A 312 -5.75 1.63 -0.69
C ILE A 312 -5.90 1.88 -2.18
#